data_AF-A0A525CB48-F1
#
_entry.id   AF-A0A525CB48-F1
#
_cell.length_a   1.000
_cell.length_b   1.000
_cell.length_c   1.000
_cell.angle_alpha   90.00
_cell.angle_beta   90.00
_cell.angle_gamma   90.00
#
_symmetry.space_group_name_H-M   'P 1'
#
loop_
_entity.id
_entity.type
_entity.pdbx_description
1 polymer ?
#
loop_
_entity_poly.entity_id
_entity_poly.type
_entity_poly.pdbx_seq_one_letter_code
_entity_poly.pdbx_strand_id
1 'polypeptide(L)'
;PSCYKETTEQFIFRVEQELRQSREALEALSGGPITALAWPWGAYCRAGQRAAQAAGFELLFTTKRGAVRKGSNPLAISRLEVRPHKGLSWFSNRMTIYSQSQFASLYSRIRL
;
A
#
# COMPACT_ATOMS: atom_id res chain seq x y z
N PRO A 1 25.31 -8.82 -19.87
CA PRO A 1 23.96 -9.25 -20.32
C PRO A 1 22.95 -9.16 -19.17
N SER A 2 22.04 -8.18 -19.22
CA SER A 2 20.98 -8.04 -18.21
C SER A 2 20.01 -9.22 -18.31
N CYS A 3 19.81 -9.97 -17.22
CA CYS A 3 18.88 -11.10 -17.15
C CYS A 3 17.39 -10.71 -17.22
N TYR A 4 17.05 -9.44 -17.42
CA TYR A 4 15.67 -8.98 -17.55
C TYR A 4 15.30 -8.83 -19.03
N LYS A 5 14.39 -9.69 -19.51
CA LYS A 5 13.97 -9.79 -20.92
C LYS A 5 12.92 -8.75 -21.34
N GLU A 6 12.37 -7.97 -20.41
CA GLU A 6 11.27 -7.03 -20.68
C GLU A 6 11.71 -5.56 -20.55
N THR A 7 11.18 -4.68 -21.41
CA THR A 7 11.29 -3.22 -21.27
C THR A 7 10.40 -2.70 -20.14
N THR A 8 10.59 -1.44 -19.75
CA THR A 8 9.74 -0.80 -18.73
C THR A 8 8.27 -0.76 -19.17
N GLU A 9 8.01 -0.50 -20.44
CA GLU A 9 6.67 -0.40 -21.03
C GLU A 9 6.00 -1.78 -21.08
N GLN A 10 6.75 -2.82 -21.45
CA GLN A 10 6.28 -4.20 -21.44
C GLN A 10 5.93 -4.66 -20.02
N PHE A 11 6.79 -4.33 -19.04
CA PHE A 11 6.51 -4.58 -17.64
C PHE A 11 5.23 -3.88 -17.17
N ILE A 12 5.07 -2.58 -17.49
CA ILE A 12 3.90 -1.79 -17.08
C ILE A 12 2.63 -2.41 -17.66
N PHE A 13 2.61 -2.70 -18.96
CA PHE A 13 1.46 -3.27 -19.63
C PHE A 13 1.08 -4.63 -19.02
N ARG A 14 2.05 -5.54 -18.86
CA ARG A 14 1.79 -6.87 -18.30
C ARG A 14 1.18 -6.77 -16.90
N VAL A 15 1.80 -5.99 -16.01
CA VAL A 15 1.34 -5.85 -14.62
C VAL A 15 -0.01 -5.13 -14.55
N GLU A 16 -0.25 -4.13 -15.38
CA GLU A 16 -1.54 -3.44 -15.46
C GLU A 16 -2.66 -4.42 -15.83
N GLN A 17 -2.46 -5.27 -16.85
CA GLN A 17 -3.46 -6.25 -17.27
C GLN A 17 -3.75 -7.28 -16.18
N GLU A 18 -2.71 -7.83 -15.54
CA GLU A 18 -2.87 -8.77 -14.41
C GLU A 18 -3.66 -8.14 -13.26
N LEU A 19 -3.30 -6.91 -12.88
CA LEU A 19 -3.96 -6.17 -11.80
C LEU A 19 -5.41 -5.81 -12.15
N ARG A 20 -5.69 -5.40 -13.39
CA ARG A 20 -7.05 -5.10 -13.86
C ARG A 20 -7.94 -6.33 -13.82
N GLN A 21 -7.46 -7.45 -14.37
CA GLN A 21 -8.22 -8.71 -14.37
C GLN A 21 -8.52 -9.18 -12.94
N SER A 22 -7.55 -9.10 -12.04
CA SER A 22 -7.76 -9.43 -10.63
C SER A 22 -8.78 -8.51 -9.97
N ARG A 23 -8.74 -7.21 -10.26
CA ARG A 23 -9.69 -6.23 -9.74
C ARG A 23 -11.11 -6.56 -10.19
N GLU A 24 -11.32 -6.72 -11.49
CA GLU A 24 -12.64 -7.00 -12.09
C GLU A 24 -13.24 -8.31 -11.57
N ALA A 25 -12.41 -9.35 -11.40
CA ALA A 25 -12.85 -10.61 -10.81
C ALA A 25 -13.32 -10.43 -9.35
N LEU A 26 -12.59 -9.66 -8.54
CA LEU A 26 -12.98 -9.38 -7.16
C LEU A 26 -14.21 -8.47 -7.07
N GLU A 27 -14.38 -7.52 -7.99
CA GLU A 27 -15.57 -6.67 -8.07
C GLU A 27 -16.82 -7.50 -8.41
N ALA A 28 -16.71 -8.41 -9.37
CA ALA A 28 -17.79 -9.34 -9.71
C ALA A 28 -18.20 -10.23 -8.54
N LEU A 29 -17.25 -10.65 -7.69
CA LEU A 29 -17.52 -11.48 -6.51
C LEU A 29 -18.05 -10.69 -5.32
N SER A 30 -17.54 -9.47 -5.09
CA SER A 30 -17.87 -8.65 -3.91
C SER A 30 -19.07 -7.73 -4.12
N GLY A 31 -19.46 -7.47 -5.37
CA GLY A 31 -20.56 -6.58 -5.72
C GLY A 31 -20.25 -5.09 -5.51
N GLY A 32 -18.98 -4.74 -5.27
CA GLY A 32 -18.54 -3.38 -5.02
C GLY A 32 -17.17 -3.09 -5.62
N PRO A 33 -16.77 -1.81 -5.67
CA PRO A 33 -15.50 -1.41 -6.28
C PRO A 33 -14.30 -1.87 -5.45
N ILE A 34 -13.23 -2.28 -6.14
CA ILE A 34 -11.95 -2.66 -5.52
C ILE A 34 -10.91 -1.61 -5.88
N THR A 35 -10.61 -0.72 -4.93
CA THR A 35 -9.70 0.42 -5.14
C THR A 35 -8.36 0.27 -4.42
N ALA A 36 -8.18 -0.80 -3.64
CA ALA A 36 -7.00 -1.03 -2.81
C ALA A 36 -6.20 -2.27 -3.24
N LEU A 37 -4.88 -2.13 -3.31
CA LEU A 37 -3.93 -3.21 -3.61
C LEU A 37 -2.94 -3.37 -2.46
N ALA A 38 -2.68 -4.61 -2.06
CA ALA A 38 -1.56 -4.94 -1.18
C ALA A 38 -0.44 -5.62 -1.98
N TRP A 39 0.74 -4.98 -2.04
CA TRP A 39 1.87 -5.56 -2.76
C TRP A 39 2.31 -6.89 -2.13
N PRO A 40 2.54 -7.94 -2.93
CA PRO A 40 3.18 -9.16 -2.48
C PRO A 40 4.51 -8.85 -1.80
N TRP A 41 4.69 -9.39 -0.58
CA TRP A 41 5.85 -9.10 0.29
C TRP A 41 6.09 -7.62 0.59
N GLY A 42 5.15 -6.73 0.23
CA GLY A 42 5.30 -5.27 0.29
C GLY A 42 6.31 -4.67 -0.71
N ALA A 43 6.76 -5.44 -1.70
CA ALA A 43 7.76 -5.02 -2.67
C ALA A 43 7.10 -4.29 -3.85
N TYR A 44 7.66 -3.14 -4.24
CA TYR A 44 7.15 -2.34 -5.37
C TYR A 44 8.25 -1.48 -5.99
N CYS A 45 8.01 -1.03 -7.22
CA CYS A 45 8.83 -0.07 -7.94
C CYS A 45 7.94 1.02 -8.58
N ARG A 46 8.55 2.09 -9.12
CA ARG A 46 7.80 3.18 -9.78
C ARG A 46 7.01 2.70 -11.00
N ALA A 47 7.53 1.73 -11.75
CA ALA A 47 6.82 1.13 -12.88
C ALA A 47 5.57 0.36 -12.40
N GLY A 48 5.69 -0.42 -11.31
CA GLY A 48 4.56 -1.14 -10.72
C GLY A 48 3.48 -0.21 -10.17
N GLN A 49 3.87 0.91 -9.55
CA GLN A 49 2.90 1.92 -9.12
C GLN A 49 2.12 2.51 -10.30
N ARG A 50 2.81 2.83 -11.41
CA ARG A 50 2.16 3.31 -12.63
C ARG A 50 1.16 2.28 -13.19
N ALA A 51 1.56 1.02 -13.26
CA ALA A 51 0.70 -0.07 -13.70
C ALA A 51 -0.54 -0.22 -12.79
N ALA A 52 -0.36 -0.17 -11.47
CA ALA A 52 -1.48 -0.27 -10.51
C ALA A 52 -2.46 0.91 -10.62
N GLN A 53 -1.95 2.14 -10.82
CA GLN A 53 -2.81 3.30 -11.06
C GLN A 53 -3.59 3.17 -12.37
N ALA A 54 -2.94 2.73 -13.45
CA ALA A 54 -3.61 2.48 -14.74
C ALA A 54 -4.65 1.34 -14.67
N ALA A 55 -4.47 0.40 -13.73
CA ALA A 55 -5.44 -0.65 -13.44
C ALA A 55 -6.63 -0.18 -12.55
N GLY A 56 -6.61 1.06 -12.06
CA GLY A 56 -7.70 1.65 -11.28
C GLY A 56 -7.52 1.61 -9.76
N PHE A 57 -6.33 1.27 -9.26
CA PHE A 57 -6.06 1.28 -7.81
C PHE A 57 -5.68 2.67 -7.31
N GLU A 58 -6.29 3.06 -6.19
CA GLU A 58 -6.07 4.34 -5.52
C GLU A 58 -5.16 4.21 -4.29
N LEU A 59 -5.25 3.07 -3.59
CA LEU A 59 -4.53 2.81 -2.35
C LEU A 59 -3.58 1.63 -2.51
N LEU A 60 -2.27 1.84 -2.34
CA LEU A 60 -1.25 0.81 -2.51
C LEU A 60 -0.51 0.54 -1.19
N PHE A 61 -0.74 -0.63 -0.60
CA PHE A 61 -0.19 -1.04 0.68
C PHE A 61 1.13 -1.78 0.54
N THR A 62 2.07 -1.44 1.42
CA THR A 62 3.43 -1.96 1.48
C THR A 62 3.71 -2.49 2.89
N THR A 63 4.83 -3.18 3.08
CA THR A 63 5.35 -3.58 4.41
C THR A 63 6.58 -2.75 4.80
N LYS A 64 6.89 -1.68 4.04
CA LYS A 64 7.92 -0.73 4.43
C LYS A 64 7.52 -0.08 5.75
N ARG A 65 8.50 0.11 6.63
CA ARG A 65 8.27 0.72 7.96
C ARG A 65 7.88 2.18 7.77
N GLY A 66 6.80 2.60 8.41
CA GLY A 66 6.33 3.98 8.40
C GLY A 66 5.02 4.13 9.16
N ALA A 67 4.78 5.32 9.71
CA ALA A 67 3.49 5.69 10.27
C ALA A 67 2.63 6.33 9.18
N VAL A 68 1.34 5.98 9.13
CA VAL A 68 0.36 6.58 8.22
C VAL A 68 -0.35 7.72 8.93
N ARG A 69 -0.41 8.88 8.28
CA ARG A 69 -1.05 10.12 8.74
C ARG A 69 -1.81 10.78 7.61
N LYS A 70 -2.71 11.73 7.92
CA LYS A 70 -3.39 12.56 6.91
C LYS A 70 -2.34 13.18 5.97
N GLY A 71 -2.55 13.06 4.66
CA GLY A 71 -1.61 13.52 3.63
C GLY A 71 -0.46 12.56 3.31
N SER A 72 -0.42 11.36 3.90
CA SER A 72 0.55 10.33 3.48
C SER A 72 0.32 9.91 2.04
N ASN A 73 1.38 9.47 1.36
CA ASN A 73 1.31 9.04 -0.02
C ASN A 73 0.37 7.81 -0.17
N PRO A 74 -0.76 7.93 -0.87
CA PRO A 74 -1.71 6.83 -1.04
C PRO A 74 -1.11 5.68 -1.89
N LEU A 75 -0.06 5.94 -2.66
CA LEU A 75 0.62 4.95 -3.49
C LEU A 75 1.70 4.16 -2.73
N ALA A 76 1.90 4.42 -1.44
CA ALA A 76 2.90 3.72 -0.61
C ALA A 76 2.49 3.69 0.88
N ILE A 77 1.31 3.16 1.16
CA ILE A 77 0.76 3.08 2.52
C ILE A 77 1.50 2.00 3.30
N SER A 78 2.10 2.37 4.44
CA SER A 78 2.87 1.44 5.27
C SER A 78 1.96 0.56 6.11
N ARG A 79 2.26 -0.75 6.19
CA ARG A 79 1.60 -1.70 7.11
C ARG A 79 2.58 -2.22 8.14
N LEU A 80 2.11 -2.37 9.37
CA LEU A 80 2.84 -3.08 10.42
C LEU A 80 2.75 -4.59 10.17
N GLU A 81 3.90 -5.21 9.93
CA GLU A 81 4.02 -6.67 9.93
C GLU A 81 3.79 -7.19 11.34
N VAL A 82 2.86 -8.15 11.52
CA VAL A 82 2.64 -8.83 12.80
C VAL A 82 3.54 -10.07 12.84
N ARG A 83 4.35 -10.19 13.90
CA ARG A 83 5.30 -11.30 14.07
C ARG A 83 4.78 -12.28 15.12
N PRO A 84 4.43 -13.53 14.73
CA PRO A 84 3.75 -14.46 15.65
C PRO A 84 4.60 -14.82 16.88
N HIS A 85 5.93 -14.84 16.74
CA HIS A 85 6.87 -15.20 17.82
C HIS A 85 7.21 -14.05 18.79
N LYS A 86 6.66 -12.84 18.62
CA LYS A 86 7.08 -11.66 19.41
C LYS A 86 6.16 -11.31 20.59
N GLY A 87 5.00 -11.97 20.72
CA GLY A 87 4.07 -11.77 21.84
C GLY A 87 3.40 -10.39 21.89
N LEU A 88 2.44 -10.23 22.80
CA LEU A 88 1.59 -9.02 22.90
C LEU A 88 2.35 -7.77 23.33
N SER A 89 3.36 -7.89 24.19
CA SER A 89 4.15 -6.73 24.66
C SER A 89 4.89 -6.05 23.50
N TRP A 90 5.52 -6.84 22.61
CA TRP A 90 6.13 -6.32 21.40
C TRP A 90 5.09 -5.66 20.49
N PHE A 91 3.93 -6.29 20.30
CA PHE A 91 2.87 -5.76 19.44
C PHE A 91 2.34 -4.43 19.98
N SER A 92 2.08 -4.34 21.28
CA SER A 92 1.65 -3.11 21.95
C SER A 92 2.69 -2.00 21.78
N ASN A 93 3.98 -2.30 21.98
CA ASN A 93 5.05 -1.31 21.76
C ASN A 93 5.09 -0.82 20.30
N ARG A 94 4.91 -1.72 19.33
CA ARG A 94 4.85 -1.34 17.91
C ARG A 94 3.62 -0.50 17.60
N MET A 95 2.46 -0.87 18.12
CA MET A 95 1.25 -0.08 17.98
C MET A 95 1.45 1.31 18.55
N THR A 96 2.03 1.47 19.75
CA THR A 96 2.35 2.80 20.30
C THR A 96 3.25 3.63 19.39
N ILE A 97 4.29 3.03 18.80
CA ILE A 97 5.20 3.75 17.89
C ILE A 97 4.51 4.19 16.59
N TYR A 98 3.64 3.35 16.02
CA TYR A 98 3.05 3.57 14.69
C TYR A 98 1.63 4.18 14.73
N SER A 99 0.93 4.12 15.87
CA SER A 99 -0.39 4.75 16.09
C SER A 99 -0.30 6.24 16.38
N GLN A 100 0.89 6.70 16.76
CA GLN A 100 1.14 8.05 17.19
C GLN A 100 1.31 9.01 16.01
N SER A 101 0.18 9.43 15.43
CA SER A 101 0.07 10.64 14.59
C SER A 101 0.15 11.94 15.44
N GLN A 102 0.95 11.95 16.52
CA GLN A 102 0.69 12.75 17.71
C GLN A 102 0.27 14.20 17.40
N PHE A 103 -0.96 14.53 17.79
CA PHE A 103 -1.60 15.86 17.84
C PHE A 103 -2.29 16.48 16.61
N ALA A 104 -2.78 15.68 15.65
CA ALA A 104 -3.67 16.22 14.61
C ALA A 104 -5.02 16.80 15.13
N SER A 105 -5.46 16.42 16.34
CA SER A 105 -6.71 16.90 16.95
C SER A 105 -6.52 18.05 17.96
N LEU A 106 -5.32 18.24 18.52
CA LEU A 106 -5.09 19.25 19.57
C LEU A 106 -4.52 20.55 18.98
N TYR A 107 -3.82 20.49 17.85
CA TYR A 107 -3.27 21.67 17.18
C TYR A 107 -4.28 22.39 16.26
N SER A 108 -5.40 21.75 15.90
CA SER A 108 -6.44 22.34 15.06
C SER A 108 -7.39 23.31 15.80
N ARG A 109 -7.12 23.63 17.08
CA ARG A 109 -7.93 24.52 17.92
C ARG A 109 -7.22 25.80 18.41
N ILE A 110 -5.96 26.04 18.03
CA ILE A 110 -5.17 27.21 18.51
C ILE A 110 -4.60 28.06 17.34
N ARG A 111 -5.25 28.05 16.16
CA ARG A 111 -5.11 29.14 15.18
C ARG A 111 -6.47 29.45 14.56
N LEU A 112 -7.24 30.24 15.30
CA LEU A 112 -8.16 31.25 14.78
C LEU A 112 -7.41 32.59 14.81
#